data_AF-A0A2A8BEV2-F1
#
_entry.id   AF-A0A2A8BEV2-F1
#
_cell.length_a   1.000
_cell.length_b   1.000
_cell.length_c   1.000
_cell.angle_alpha   90.00
_cell.angle_beta   90.00
_cell.angle_gamma   90.00
#
_symmetry.space_group_name_H-M   'P 1'
#
loop_
_entity.id
_entity.type
_entity.pdbx_description
1 polymer ?
#
loop_
_entity_poly.entity_id
_entity_poly.type
_entity_poly.pdbx_seq_one_letter_code
_entity_poly.pdbx_strand_id
1 'polypeptide(L)'
;MQNVKSRMIWYVTLLFIGISLYISAESFEVIDSFWSGMGIVFVIISIIRLVQIGRFKNDAEYAKKLTVKHNDERNHYVANRARSHTFYYSILVEGVAIILFNVMDMSEIAQIIGMVLCGQIIIYWITYFLLESKY
;
A
#
# COMPACT_ATOMS: atom_id res chain seq x y z
N MET A 1 7.20 16.47 -7.65
CA MET A 1 6.27 15.37 -7.99
C MET A 1 6.01 15.40 -9.50
N GLN A 2 6.58 14.49 -10.29
CA GLN A 2 6.17 14.35 -11.70
C GLN A 2 4.75 13.76 -11.75
N ASN A 3 3.89 14.28 -12.64
CA ASN A 3 2.51 13.84 -12.90
C ASN A 3 1.50 14.01 -11.76
N VAL A 4 1.42 15.22 -11.18
CA VAL A 4 0.46 15.58 -10.11
C VAL A 4 -1.00 15.30 -10.51
N LYS A 5 -1.40 15.56 -11.76
CA LYS A 5 -2.77 15.29 -12.24
C LYS A 5 -3.12 13.81 -12.22
N SER A 6 -2.23 12.94 -12.71
CA SER A 6 -2.45 11.49 -12.73
C SER A 6 -2.56 10.92 -11.30
N ARG A 7 -1.68 11.36 -10.39
CA ARG A 7 -1.75 10.95 -8.98
C ARG A 7 -3.03 11.41 -8.29
N MET A 8 -3.49 12.61 -8.60
CA MET A 8 -4.75 13.14 -8.07
C MET A 8 -5.94 12.29 -8.51
N ILE A 9 -5.99 11.89 -9.79
CA ILE A 9 -7.04 10.99 -10.30
C ILE A 9 -7.00 9.67 -9.54
N TRP A 10 -5.82 9.07 -9.37
CA TRP A 10 -5.68 7.81 -8.62
C TRP A 10 -6.23 7.88 -7.20
N TYR A 11 -5.90 8.93 -6.43
CA TYR A 11 -6.40 9.07 -5.06
C TYR A 11 -7.89 9.45 -5.01
N VAL A 12 -8.42 10.15 -6.00
CA VAL A 12 -9.88 10.37 -6.10
C VAL A 12 -10.59 9.05 -6.39
N THR A 13 -10.10 8.24 -7.32
CA THR A 13 -10.66 6.91 -7.59
C THR A 13 -10.60 6.04 -6.33
N LEU A 14 -9.47 6.01 -5.63
CA LEU A 14 -9.32 5.26 -4.39
C LEU A 14 -10.27 5.74 -3.29
N LEU A 15 -10.52 7.05 -3.20
CA LEU A 15 -11.50 7.64 -2.29
C LEU A 15 -12.91 7.13 -2.60
N PHE A 16 -13.32 7.15 -3.88
CA PHE A 16 -14.64 6.65 -4.29
C PHE A 16 -14.80 5.15 -4.01
N ILE A 17 -13.77 4.34 -4.28
CA ILE A 17 -13.77 2.91 -3.95
C ILE A 17 -13.93 2.73 -2.44
N GLY A 18 -13.17 3.46 -1.63
CA GLY A 18 -13.25 3.38 -0.17
C GLY A 18 -14.63 3.74 0.39
N ILE A 19 -15.24 4.82 -0.11
CA ILE A 19 -16.60 5.23 0.26
C ILE A 19 -17.62 4.16 -0.15
N SER A 20 -17.52 3.65 -1.38
CA SER A 20 -18.42 2.62 -1.89
C SER A 20 -18.36 1.35 -1.04
N LEU A 21 -17.16 0.88 -0.69
CA LEU A 21 -16.96 -0.28 0.19
C LEU A 21 -17.58 -0.06 1.57
N TYR A 22 -17.33 1.11 2.18
CA TYR A 22 -17.85 1.41 3.50
C TYR A 22 -19.39 1.45 3.52
N ILE A 23 -20.00 2.16 2.58
CA ILE A 23 -21.46 2.29 2.50
C ILE A 23 -22.11 0.93 2.17
N SER A 24 -21.52 0.16 1.27
CA SER A 24 -22.04 -1.17 0.89
C SER A 24 -22.01 -2.15 2.06
N ALA A 25 -21.01 -2.06 2.93
CA ALA A 25 -20.86 -2.91 4.11
C ALA A 25 -21.77 -2.47 5.27
N GLU A 26 -21.77 -1.18 5.62
CA GLU A 26 -22.42 -0.69 6.85
C GLU A 26 -23.86 -0.21 6.65
N SER A 27 -24.20 0.31 5.46
CA SER A 27 -25.51 0.94 5.22
C SER A 27 -26.47 0.04 4.44
N PHE A 28 -25.93 -0.79 3.54
CA PHE A 28 -26.73 -1.72 2.76
C PHE A 28 -26.55 -3.18 3.17
N GLU A 29 -25.56 -3.50 4.02
CA GLU A 29 -25.24 -4.86 4.48
C GLU A 29 -25.08 -5.87 3.32
N VAL A 30 -24.66 -5.40 2.14
CA VAL A 30 -24.51 -6.23 0.93
C VAL A 30 -23.22 -7.06 0.99
N ILE A 31 -22.23 -6.58 1.75
CA ILE A 31 -20.91 -7.22 1.93
C ILE A 31 -20.55 -7.22 3.41
N ASP A 32 -19.68 -8.15 3.82
CA ASP A 32 -19.24 -8.31 5.21
C ASP A 32 -18.57 -7.05 5.78
N SER A 33 -18.72 -6.82 7.09
CA SER A 33 -18.07 -5.72 7.85
C SER A 33 -16.54 -5.72 7.71
N PHE A 34 -15.90 -6.84 7.39
CA PHE A 34 -14.49 -6.89 7.00
C PHE A 34 -14.13 -5.83 5.94
N TRP A 35 -15.01 -5.62 4.96
CA TRP A 35 -14.79 -4.66 3.88
C TRP A 35 -14.95 -3.19 4.32
N SER A 36 -15.71 -2.93 5.39
CA SER A 36 -15.90 -1.58 5.91
C SER A 36 -14.60 -1.02 6.49
N GLY A 37 -13.85 -1.85 7.22
CA GLY A 37 -12.53 -1.50 7.75
C GLY A 37 -11.53 -1.13 6.65
N MET A 38 -11.48 -1.92 5.57
CA MET A 38 -10.65 -1.62 4.40
C MET A 38 -11.09 -0.32 3.71
N GLY A 39 -12.41 -0.11 3.58
CA GLY A 39 -13.00 1.10 3.03
C GLY A 39 -12.56 2.36 3.77
N ILE A 40 -12.63 2.37 5.10
CA ILE A 40 -12.21 3.50 5.94
C ILE A 40 -10.73 3.84 5.71
N VAL A 41 -9.85 2.83 5.69
CA VAL A 41 -8.41 3.04 5.46
C VAL A 41 -8.16 3.71 4.11
N PHE A 42 -8.86 3.29 3.06
CA PHE A 42 -8.76 3.90 1.74
C PHE A 42 -9.24 5.35 1.73
N VAL A 43 -10.33 5.66 2.44
CA VAL A 43 -10.82 7.03 2.59
C VAL A 43 -9.78 7.91 3.28
N ILE A 44 -9.27 7.48 4.44
CA ILE A 44 -8.30 8.25 5.23
C ILE A 44 -7.03 8.51 4.41
N ILE A 45 -6.44 7.47 3.81
CA ILE A 45 -5.21 7.60 3.01
C ILE A 45 -5.44 8.53 1.83
N SER A 46 -6.57 8.40 1.13
CA SER A 46 -6.89 9.25 -0.02
C SER A 46 -7.04 10.71 0.37
N ILE A 47 -7.75 11.02 1.47
CA ILE A 47 -7.89 12.39 1.98
C ILE A 47 -6.52 12.97 2.32
N ILE A 48 -5.70 12.26 3.10
CA ILE A 48 -4.35 12.73 3.47
C ILE A 48 -3.53 13.06 2.22
N ARG A 49 -3.56 12.20 1.21
CA ARG A 49 -2.81 12.40 -0.04
C ARG A 49 -3.36 13.54 -0.89
N LEU A 50 -4.68 13.70 -0.97
CA LEU A 50 -5.31 14.80 -1.69
C LEU A 50 -5.01 16.15 -1.03
N VAL A 51 -5.03 16.22 0.31
CA VAL A 51 -4.61 17.42 1.06
C VAL A 51 -3.13 17.73 0.80
N GLN A 52 -2.24 16.73 0.83
CA GLN A 52 -0.83 16.92 0.49
C GLN A 52 -0.64 17.46 -0.93
N ILE A 53 -1.41 16.98 -1.91
CA ILE A 53 -1.40 17.46 -3.29
C ILE A 53 -1.92 18.90 -3.37
N GLY A 54 -3.01 19.22 -2.66
CA GLY A 54 -3.56 20.57 -2.58
C GLY A 54 -2.55 21.57 -2.01
N ARG A 55 -1.92 21.22 -0.88
CA ARG A 55 -0.83 22.02 -0.30
C ARG A 55 0.36 22.15 -1.25
N PHE A 56 0.74 21.07 -1.93
CA PHE A 56 1.82 21.12 -2.92
C PHE A 56 1.53 22.06 -4.10
N LYS A 57 0.26 22.24 -4.49
CA LYS A 57 -0.13 23.17 -5.57
C LYS A 57 -0.23 24.62 -5.11
N ASN A 58 -0.73 24.85 -3.90
CA ASN A 58 -1.11 26.17 -3.42
C ASN A 58 -0.03 26.85 -2.56
N ASP A 59 0.91 26.09 -2.00
CA ASP A 59 1.98 26.59 -1.12
C ASP A 59 3.35 26.31 -1.75
N ALA A 60 3.95 27.37 -2.30
CA ALA A 60 5.25 27.32 -2.98
C ALA A 60 6.41 26.98 -2.03
N GLU A 61 6.32 27.37 -0.75
CA GLU A 61 7.34 27.08 0.25
C GLU A 61 7.29 25.59 0.63
N TYR A 62 6.09 25.07 0.87
CA TYR A 62 5.86 23.65 1.09
C TYR A 62 6.31 22.82 -0.12
N ALA A 63 5.97 23.25 -1.35
CA ALA A 63 6.40 22.58 -2.57
C ALA A 63 7.93 22.51 -2.69
N LYS A 64 8.63 23.62 -2.42
CA LYS A 64 10.09 23.69 -2.45
C LYS A 64 10.74 22.81 -1.38
N LYS A 65 10.23 22.84 -0.15
CA LYS A 65 10.72 21.95 0.93
C LYS A 65 10.53 20.48 0.55
N LEU A 66 9.39 20.14 -0.04
CA LEU A 66 9.08 18.77 -0.44
C LEU A 66 9.95 18.29 -1.60
N THR A 67 10.24 19.14 -2.59
CA THR A 67 11.12 18.77 -3.71
C THR A 67 12.56 18.57 -3.27
N VAL A 68 13.09 19.45 -2.42
CA VAL A 68 14.43 19.28 -1.82
C VAL A 68 14.48 17.98 -1.02
N LYS A 69 13.48 17.72 -0.18
CA LYS A 69 13.39 16.47 0.60
C LYS A 69 13.31 15.24 -0.32
N HIS A 70 12.64 15.34 -1.46
CA HIS A 70 12.49 14.22 -2.38
C HIS A 70 13.75 13.94 -3.19
N ASN A 71 14.58 14.95 -3.48
CA ASN A 71 15.82 14.78 -4.23
C ASN A 71 17.03 14.46 -3.33
N ASP A 72 16.85 14.46 -2.01
CA ASP A 72 17.89 14.11 -1.03
C ASP A 72 18.17 12.59 -1.08
N GLU A 73 19.41 12.24 -1.44
CA GLU A 73 19.91 10.86 -1.51
C GLU A 73 19.69 10.10 -0.20
N ARG A 74 19.83 10.78 0.95
CA ARG A 74 19.61 10.14 2.26
C ARG A 74 18.17 9.67 2.41
N ASN A 75 17.20 10.46 1.94
CA ASN A 75 15.79 10.06 2.02
C ASN A 75 15.48 8.92 1.06
N HIS A 76 16.12 8.88 -0.12
CA HIS A 76 16.02 7.73 -1.02
C HIS A 76 16.59 6.47 -0.38
N TYR A 77 17.76 6.56 0.26
CA TYR A 77 18.38 5.43 0.97
C TYR A 77 17.47 4.91 2.09
N VAL A 78 16.98 5.80 2.97
CA VAL A 78 16.08 5.44 4.08
C VAL A 78 14.78 4.82 3.56
N ALA A 79 14.19 5.39 2.50
CA ALA A 79 12.97 4.86 1.92
C ALA A 79 13.15 3.47 1.31
N ASN A 80 14.26 3.23 0.58
CA ASN A 80 14.57 1.93 0.02
C ASN A 80 14.83 0.89 1.12
N ARG A 81 15.55 1.27 2.17
CA ARG A 81 15.80 0.39 3.31
C ARG A 81 14.52 0.06 4.08
N ALA A 82 13.64 1.04 4.27
CA ALA A 82 12.33 0.81 4.88
C ALA A 82 11.49 -0.17 4.05
N ARG A 83 11.45 -0.03 2.72
CA ARG A 83 10.74 -0.99 1.84
C ARG A 83 11.29 -2.41 1.96
N SER A 84 12.61 -2.56 1.98
CA SER A 84 13.26 -3.87 2.17
C SER A 84 12.91 -4.48 3.53
N HIS A 85 12.94 -3.69 4.60
CA HIS A 85 12.51 -4.16 5.92
C HIS A 85 11.02 -4.51 5.96
N THR A 86 10.14 -3.72 5.33
CA THR A 86 8.70 -4.05 5.25
C THR A 86 8.45 -5.37 4.55
N PHE A 87 9.14 -5.65 3.44
CA PHE A 87 9.06 -6.94 2.74
C PHE A 87 9.58 -8.09 3.61
N TYR A 88 10.72 -7.88 4.30
CA TYR A 88 11.24 -8.89 5.22
C TYR A 88 10.25 -9.21 6.34
N TYR A 89 9.68 -8.19 6.98
CA TYR A 89 8.70 -8.38 8.05
C TYR A 89 7.37 -8.96 7.55
N SER A 90 6.92 -8.64 6.33
CA SER A 90 5.69 -9.22 5.78
C SER A 90 5.82 -10.73 5.63
N ILE A 91 6.92 -11.23 5.06
CA ILE A 91 7.19 -12.67 4.93
C ILE A 91 7.21 -13.36 6.30
N LEU A 92 7.83 -12.73 7.32
CA LEU A 92 7.86 -13.30 8.66
C LEU A 92 6.47 -13.40 9.30
N VAL A 93 5.67 -12.33 9.19
CA VAL A 93 4.31 -12.30 9.72
C VAL A 93 3.42 -13.33 9.01
N GLU A 94 3.53 -13.43 7.68
CA GLU A 94 2.81 -14.43 6.89
C GLU A 94 3.22 -15.85 7.27
N GLY A 95 4.52 -16.12 7.45
CA GLY A 95 5.02 -17.42 7.92
C GLY A 95 4.47 -17.83 9.28
N VAL A 96 4.44 -16.90 10.24
CA VAL A 96 3.82 -17.14 11.56
C VAL A 96 2.31 -17.39 11.41
N ALA A 97 1.62 -16.59 10.58
CA ALA A 97 0.19 -16.74 10.36
C ALA A 97 -0.15 -18.12 9.76
N ILE A 98 0.63 -18.61 8.78
CA ILE A 98 0.44 -19.95 8.19
C ILE A 98 0.53 -21.03 9.26
N ILE A 99 1.50 -20.96 10.17
CA ILE A 99 1.64 -21.93 11.26
C ILE A 99 0.42 -21.87 12.19
N LEU A 100 0.05 -20.66 12.63
CA LEU A 100 -1.08 -20.47 13.55
C LEU A 100 -2.40 -20.99 12.95
N PHE A 101 -2.69 -20.65 11.69
CA PHE A 101 -3.93 -21.09 11.04
C PHE A 101 -3.96 -22.60 10.77
N ASN A 102 -2.81 -23.24 10.49
CA ASN A 102 -2.76 -24.70 10.40
C ASN A 102 -3.03 -25.37 11.75
N VAL A 103 -2.48 -24.84 12.85
CA VAL A 103 -2.74 -25.37 14.22
C VAL A 103 -4.20 -25.22 14.62
N MET A 104 -4.92 -24.24 14.06
CA MET A 104 -6.35 -24.03 14.28
C MET A 104 -7.24 -24.82 13.30
N ASP A 105 -6.68 -25.78 12.55
CA ASP A 105 -7.37 -26.54 11.49
C ASP A 105 -7.98 -25.67 10.37
N MET A 106 -7.55 -24.40 10.24
CA MET A 106 -7.97 -23.45 9.20
C MET A 106 -7.05 -23.54 7.98
N SER A 107 -6.89 -24.75 7.44
CA SER A 107 -5.91 -25.05 6.40
C SER A 107 -6.12 -24.26 5.09
N GLU A 108 -7.37 -23.94 4.74
CA GLU A 108 -7.70 -23.11 3.57
C GLU A 108 -7.11 -21.69 3.68
N ILE A 109 -7.26 -21.04 4.86
CA ILE A 109 -6.70 -19.70 5.10
C ILE A 109 -5.18 -19.75 5.07
N ALA A 110 -4.59 -20.78 5.67
CA ALA A 110 -3.15 -20.96 5.65
C ALA A 110 -2.61 -21.16 4.23
N GLN A 111 -3.32 -21.89 3.37
CA GLN A 111 -2.96 -22.05 1.96
C GLN A 111 -3.05 -20.73 1.18
N ILE A 112 -4.10 -19.93 1.41
CA ILE A 112 -4.24 -18.61 0.77
C ILE A 112 -3.07 -17.70 1.14
N ILE A 113 -2.71 -17.63 2.42
CA ILE A 113 -1.56 -16.84 2.88
C ILE A 113 -0.25 -17.40 2.29
N GLY A 114 -0.10 -18.73 2.23
CA GLY A 114 1.04 -19.37 1.60
C GLY A 114 1.20 -19.03 0.12
N MET A 115 0.09 -18.96 -0.64
CA MET A 115 0.11 -18.52 -2.03
C MET A 115 0.54 -17.06 -2.17
N VAL A 116 0.09 -16.17 -1.26
CA VAL A 116 0.51 -14.76 -1.23
C VAL A 116 2.01 -14.66 -0.97
N LEU A 117 2.54 -15.39 0.02
CA LEU A 117 3.97 -15.42 0.35
C LEU A 117 4.80 -15.91 -0.85
N CYS A 118 4.42 -17.02 -1.47
CA CYS A 118 5.08 -17.53 -2.68
C CYS A 118 5.04 -16.51 -3.83
N GLY A 119 3.90 -15.85 -4.03
CA GLY A 119 3.74 -14.80 -5.03
C GLY A 119 4.66 -13.61 -4.78
N GLN A 120 4.78 -13.16 -3.52
CA GLN A 120 5.71 -12.10 -3.12
C GLN A 120 7.17 -12.42 -3.46
N ILE A 121 7.61 -13.66 -3.19
CA ILE A 121 8.96 -14.12 -3.52
C ILE A 121 9.18 -14.15 -5.04
N ILE A 122 8.23 -14.68 -5.81
CA ILE A 122 8.32 -14.73 -7.28
C ILE A 122 8.41 -13.32 -7.86
N ILE A 123 7.56 -12.39 -7.41
CA ILE A 123 7.58 -10.99 -7.85
C ILE A 123 8.93 -10.35 -7.52
N TYR A 124 9.45 -10.57 -6.31
CA TYR A 124 10.77 -10.09 -5.92
C TYR A 124 11.86 -10.63 -6.87
N TRP A 125 11.84 -11.93 -7.15
CA TRP A 125 12.84 -12.57 -8.02
C TRP A 125 12.79 -12.05 -9.46
N ILE A 126 11.58 -11.93 -10.04
CA ILE A 126 11.38 -11.34 -11.38
C ILE A 126 11.88 -9.90 -11.40
N THR A 127 11.47 -9.08 -10.43
CA THR A 127 11.87 -7.67 -10.39
C THR A 127 13.36 -7.51 -10.19
N TYR A 128 14.00 -8.37 -9.38
CA TYR A 128 15.46 -8.39 -9.21
C TYR A 128 16.17 -8.63 -10.54
N PHE A 129 15.82 -9.67 -11.30
CA PHE A 129 16.46 -9.92 -12.60
C PHE A 129 16.21 -8.82 -13.64
N LEU A 130 15.02 -8.23 -13.65
CA LEU A 130 14.72 -7.11 -14.55
C LEU A 130 15.53 -5.85 -14.19
N LEU A 131 15.86 -5.68 -12.91
CA LEU A 131 16.69 -4.58 -12.44
C LEU A 131 18.18 -4.85 -12.66
N GLU A 132 18.66 -6.05 -12.36
CA GLU A 132 20.06 -6.49 -12.60
C GLU A 132 20.43 -6.43 -14.09
N SER A 133 19.51 -6.76 -14.99
CA SER A 133 19.77 -6.61 -16.43
C SER A 133 19.85 -5.15 -16.89
N LYS A 134 19.37 -4.20 -16.08
CA LYS A 134 19.30 -2.77 -16.40
C LYS A 134 20.38 -1.94 -15.70
N TYR A 135 20.85 -2.37 -14.54
CA TYR A 135 21.83 -1.69 -13.68
C TYR A 135 23.07 -2.54 -13.52
#